data_AF-A0A838VNV7-F1
#
_entry.id   AF-A0A838VNV7-F1
#
_cell.length_a   1.000
_cell.length_b   1.000
_cell.length_c   1.000
_cell.angle_alpha   90.00
_cell.angle_beta   90.00
_cell.angle_gamma   90.00
#
_symmetry.space_group_name_H-M   'P 1'
#
loop_
_entity.id
_entity.type
_entity.pdbx_description
1 polymer ?
#
loop_
_entity_poly.entity_id
_entity_poly.type
_entity_poly.pdbx_seq_one_letter_code
_entity_poly.pdbx_strand_id
1 'polypeptide(L)' 'MELSSIYKQQLAEATQKGQRIIVECILRVRFGVLDEQLAATVDNVLALPSEEFMPFLLQLSREELLTRFSD' A
#
# COMPACT_ATOMS: atom_id res chain seq x y z
N MET A 1 24.56 -4.84 -21.06
CA MET A 1 23.09 -4.95 -20.91
C MET A 1 22.63 -5.01 -19.44
N GLU A 2 23.49 -5.38 -18.49
CA GLU A 2 23.21 -5.41 -17.03
C GLU A 2 22.69 -4.10 -16.42
N LEU A 3 23.26 -2.95 -16.81
CA LEU A 3 22.89 -1.63 -16.26
C LEU A 3 21.41 -1.26 -16.48
N SER A 4 20.79 -1.74 -17.56
CA SER A 4 19.38 -1.49 -17.83
C SER A 4 18.46 -2.31 -16.91
N SER A 5 18.89 -3.50 -16.49
CA SER A 5 18.14 -4.36 -15.58
C SER A 5 18.15 -3.79 -14.16
N ILE A 6 19.35 -3.43 -13.66
CA ILE A 6 19.52 -2.82 -12.34
C ILE A 6 18.75 -1.50 -12.24
N TYR A 7 18.79 -0.66 -13.28
CA TYR A 7 18.02 0.59 -13.31
C TYR A 7 16.51 0.35 -13.23
N LYS A 8 15.98 -0.63 -13.98
CA LYS A 8 14.55 -1.00 -13.93
C LYS A 8 14.15 -1.51 -12.54
N GLN A 9 15.00 -2.33 -11.93
CA GLN A 9 14.77 -2.83 -10.57
C GLN A 9 14.74 -1.69 -9.56
N GLN A 10 15.71 -0.78 -9.60
CA GLN A 10 15.75 0.37 -8.69
C GLN A 10 14.53 1.28 -8.85
N LEU A 11 14.06 1.47 -10.09
CA LEU A 11 12.86 2.25 -10.36
C LEU A 11 11.60 1.56 -9.81
N ALA A 12 11.50 0.23 -9.94
CA ALA A 12 10.40 -0.54 -9.38
C ALA A 12 10.41 -0.48 -7.84
N GLU A 13 11.57 -0.65 -7.21
CA GLU A 13 11.73 -0.52 -5.75
C GLU A 13 11.37 0.89 -5.24
N ALA A 14 11.79 1.93 -5.97
CA ALA A 14 11.45 3.31 -5.62
C ALA A 14 9.94 3.55 -5.73
N THR A 15 9.30 2.99 -6.76
CA THR A 15 7.85 3.07 -6.97
C THR A 15 7.10 2.36 -5.84
N GLN A 16 7.51 1.13 -5.50
CA GLN A 16 6.90 0.35 -4.42
C GLN A 16 7.05 1.06 -3.06
N LYS A 17 8.23 1.61 -2.76
CA LYS A 17 8.46 2.41 -1.54
C LYS A 17 7.57 3.64 -1.50
N GLY A 18 7.44 4.36 -2.61
CA GLY A 18 6.56 5.52 -2.72
C GLY A 18 5.09 5.17 -2.49
N GLN A 19 4.61 4.09 -3.12
CA GLN A 19 3.25 3.59 -2.91
C GLN A 19 3.02 3.22 -1.45
N ARG A 20 3.95 2.48 -0.82
CA ARG A 20 3.84 2.13 0.60
C ARG A 20 3.70 3.37 1.49
N ILE A 21 4.55 4.37 1.28
CA ILE A 21 4.51 5.63 2.06
C ILE A 21 3.14 6.30 1.93
N ILE A 22 2.58 6.34 0.71
CA ILE A 22 1.27 6.95 0.46
C ILE A 22 0.16 6.16 1.14
N VAL A 23 0.15 4.84 1.03
CA VAL A 23 -0.85 3.97 1.68
C VAL A 23 -0.82 4.16 3.20
N GLU A 24 0.35 4.06 3.83
CA GLU A 24 0.47 4.24 5.28
C GLU A 24 0.07 5.66 5.73
N CYS A 25 0.40 6.68 4.92
CA CYS A 25 0.01 8.06 5.19
C CYS A 25 -1.52 8.21 5.17
N ILE A 26 -2.19 7.68 4.14
CA ILE A 26 -3.65 7.73 4.02
C ILE A 26 -4.30 7.02 5.21
N LEU A 27 -3.84 5.82 5.57
CA LEU A 27 -4.39 5.07 6.70
C LEU A 27 -4.23 5.83 8.03
N ARG A 28 -3.07 6.45 8.28
CA ARG A 28 -2.87 7.33 9.45
C ARG A 28 -3.80 8.55 9.43
N VAL A 29 -3.97 9.20 8.28
CA VAL A 29 -4.87 10.36 8.17
C VAL A 29 -6.33 9.95 8.41
N ARG A 30 -6.78 8.79 7.92
CA ARG A 30 -8.16 8.33 8.05
C ARG A 30 -8.51 7.74 9.41
N PHE A 31 -7.59 6.96 10.00
CA PHE A 31 -7.84 6.16 11.20
C PHE A 31 -7.01 6.59 12.41
N GLY A 32 -6.20 7.64 12.26
CA GLY A 32 -5.30 8.14 13.30
C GLY A 32 -4.01 7.34 13.37
N VAL A 33 -4.02 6.26 14.14
CA VAL A 33 -2.83 5.40 14.32
C VAL A 33 -2.86 4.24 13.35
N LEU A 34 -1.73 3.98 12.70
CA LEU A 34 -1.51 2.74 11.96
C LEU A 34 -1.07 1.67 12.94
N ASP A 35 -2.05 0.97 13.53
CA ASP A 35 -1.80 -0.17 14.40
C ASP A 35 -1.28 -1.40 13.63
N GLU A 36 -0.84 -2.42 14.35
CA GLU A 36 -0.26 -3.64 13.76
C GLU A 36 -1.25 -4.37 12.82
N GLN A 37 -2.55 -4.33 13.12
CA GLN A 37 -3.57 -4.97 12.29
C GLN A 37 -3.67 -4.27 10.93
N LEU A 38 -3.78 -2.93 10.93
CA LEU A 38 -3.81 -2.15 9.69
C LEU A 38 -2.46 -2.21 8.95
N ALA A 39 -1.34 -2.19 9.66
CA ALA A 39 -0.01 -2.31 9.06
C ALA A 39 0.16 -3.64 8.31
N ALA A 40 -0.39 -4.73 8.84
CA ALA A 40 -0.36 -6.05 8.19
C ALA A 40 -1.12 -6.06 6.84
N THR A 41 -2.15 -5.23 6.69
CA THR A 41 -2.91 -5.15 5.42
C THR A 41 -2.18 -4.43 4.30
N VAL A 42 -1.13 -3.64 4.61
CA VAL A 42 -0.47 -2.76 3.63
C VAL A 42 0.12 -3.56 2.47
N ASP A 43 0.72 -4.72 2.73
CA ASP A 43 1.32 -5.53 1.66
C ASP A 43 0.25 -6.10 0.71
N ASN A 44 -0.88 -6.55 1.26
CA ASN A 44 -2.02 -7.04 0.48
C ASN A 44 -2.71 -5.93 -0.33
N VAL A 45 -2.77 -4.71 0.21
CA VAL A 45 -3.23 -3.53 -0.52
C VAL A 45 -2.30 -3.19 -1.68
N LEU A 46 -0.98 -3.23 -1.46
CA LEU A 46 0.03 -2.93 -2.48
C LEU A 46 0.18 -4.01 -3.56
N ALA A 47 -0.40 -5.20 -3.35
CA ALA A 47 -0.49 -6.23 -4.39
C ALA A 47 -1.45 -5.82 -5.52
N LEU A 48 -2.34 -4.87 -5.28
CA LEU A 48 -3.24 -4.30 -6.28
C LEU A 48 -2.62 -3.09 -6.99
N PRO A 49 -3.03 -2.79 -8.23
CA PRO A 49 -2.74 -1.52 -8.88
C PRO A 49 -3.28 -0.32 -8.09
N SER A 50 -2.62 0.84 -8.22
CA SER A 50 -3.02 2.09 -7.55
C SER A 50 -4.46 2.50 -7.80
N GLU A 51 -4.92 2.33 -9.03
CA GLU A 51 -6.26 2.65 -9.48
C GLU A 51 -7.32 1.76 -8.81
N GLU A 52 -6.93 0.56 -8.38
CA GLU A 52 -7.81 -0.40 -7.72
C GLU A 52 -7.79 -0.24 -6.20
N PHE A 53 -6.63 -0.01 -5.58
CA PHE A 53 -6.57 0.12 -4.13
C PHE A 53 -7.02 1.49 -3.61
N MET A 54 -6.83 2.57 -4.38
CA MET A 54 -7.15 3.93 -3.93
C MET A 54 -8.63 4.09 -3.53
N PRO A 55 -9.63 3.61 -4.30
CA PRO A 55 -11.02 3.63 -3.86
C PRO A 55 -11.24 2.91 -2.53
N PHE A 56 -10.64 1.73 -2.34
CA PHE A 56 -10.78 0.98 -1.08
C PHE A 56 -10.20 1.76 0.11
N LEU A 57 -9.02 2.34 -0.07
CA LEU A 57 -8.38 3.16 0.96
C LEU A 57 -9.11 4.45 1.30
N LEU A 58 -10.02 4.95 0.45
CA LEU A 58 -10.78 6.18 0.70
C LEU A 58 -12.22 5.91 1.17
N GLN A 59 -12.80 4.79 0.77
CA GLN A 59 -14.22 4.51 0.96
C GLN A 59 -14.48 3.52 2.11
N LEU A 60 -13.65 2.49 2.25
CA LEU A 60 -13.89 1.45 3.26
C LEU A 60 -13.61 1.97 4.67
N SER A 61 -14.39 1.49 5.63
CA SER A 61 -14.09 1.61 7.06
C SER A 61 -12.85 0.81 7.44
N ARG A 62 -12.37 0.98 8.68
CA ARG A 62 -11.24 0.23 9.22
C ARG A 62 -11.54 -1.27 9.22
N GLU A 63 -12.71 -1.65 9.71
CA GLU A 63 -13.15 -3.04 9.85
C GLU A 63 -13.32 -3.71 8.47
N GLU A 64 -13.84 -2.99 7.48
CA GLU A 64 -13.96 -3.49 6.11
C GLU A 64 -12.59 -3.67 5.44
N LEU A 65 -11.63 -2.77 5.67
CA LEU A 65 -10.26 -2.93 5.20
C LEU A 65 -9.60 -4.17 5.80
N LEU A 66 -9.73 -4.35 7.12
CA LEU A 66 -9.19 -5.53 7.79
C LEU A 66 -9.84 -6.80 7.26
N THR A 67 -11.17 -6.82 7.11
CA THR A 67 -11.90 -7.98 6.57
C THR A 67 -11.46 -8.32 5.14
N ARG A 68 -11.10 -7.32 4.35
CA ARG A 68 -10.73 -7.52 2.94
C ARG A 68 -9.26 -7.88 2.72
N PHE A 69 -8.37 -7.41 3.59
CA PHE A 69 -6.92 -7.43 3.34
C PHE A 69 -6.09 -8.07 4.46
N SER A 70 -6.69 -8.65 5.50
CA SER A 70 -5.93 -9.32 6.60
C SER A 70 -5.68 -10.81 6.38
N ASP A 71 -6.02 -11.36 5.20
CA ASP A 71 -5.80 -12.77 4.84
C ASP A 71 -4.40 -13.04 4.29
#